data_AF-A0A560H8M8-F1
#
_entry.id   AF-A0A560H8M8-F1
#
_cell.length_a   1.000
_cell.length_b   1.000
_cell.length_c   1.000
_cell.angle_alpha   90.00
_cell.angle_beta   90.00
_cell.angle_gamma   90.00
#
_symmetry.space_group_name_H-M   'P 1'
#
loop_
_entity.id
_entity.type
_entity.pdbx_description
1 polymer ?
#
loop_
_entity_poly.entity_id
_entity_poly.type
_entity_poly.pdbx_seq_one_letter_code
_entity_poly.pdbx_strand_id
1 'polypeptide(L)'
;MIKWAKGALGLAVVAAMVAGWNLASVTLPVARALDQDPANSTVHVVAYHRALVLPGTLVVDVWGAQRTATPLDVLRVLLQAAAALNEHSYDTVVLAYRGAPRFILPGFYFRQLGHDYGQGQNIATLIRTLPQNVRTLDGGAAFETWTGGMLGVLDRQMDDVKTLSRRWWMDPHSS
;
A
#
# COMPACT_ATOMS: atom_id res chain seq x y z
N MET A 1 12.12 24.05 36.82
CA MET A 1 10.91 23.24 36.49
C MET A 1 10.05 23.85 35.38
N ILE A 2 9.73 25.15 35.38
CA ILE A 2 8.82 25.79 34.39
C ILE A 2 9.29 25.70 32.91
N LYS A 3 10.60 25.75 32.63
CA LYS A 3 11.14 25.65 31.25
C LYS A 3 10.91 24.26 30.64
N TRP A 4 11.02 23.20 31.43
CA TRP A 4 10.82 21.82 31.00
C TRP A 4 9.36 21.53 30.68
N ALA A 5 8.42 22.07 31.48
CA ALA A 5 6.99 21.95 31.22
C ALA A 5 6.56 22.66 29.91
N LYS A 6 7.11 23.85 29.62
CA LYS A 6 6.86 24.55 28.35
C LYS A 6 7.45 23.81 27.14
N GLY A 7 8.65 23.23 27.29
CA GLY A 7 9.26 22.39 26.25
C GLY A 7 8.46 21.13 25.95
N ALA A 8 8.01 20.42 27.00
CA ALA A 8 7.16 19.24 26.86
C ALA A 8 5.82 19.56 26.20
N LEU A 9 5.18 20.67 26.58
CA LEU A 9 3.94 21.13 25.95
C LEU A 9 4.14 21.44 24.46
N GLY A 10 5.22 22.14 24.11
CA GLY A 10 5.55 22.44 22.71
C GLY A 10 5.72 21.17 21.87
N LEU A 11 6.46 20.18 22.38
CA LEU A 11 6.63 18.89 21.70
C LEU A 11 5.31 18.14 21.52
N ALA A 12 4.45 18.12 22.54
CA ALA A 12 3.15 17.48 22.46
C ALA A 12 2.26 18.13 21.38
N VAL A 13 2.26 19.46 21.27
CA VAL A 13 1.51 20.18 20.23
C VAL A 13 2.03 19.84 18.83
N VAL A 14 3.36 19.82 18.64
CA VAL A 14 3.96 19.42 17.34
C VAL A 14 3.59 17.98 16.98
N ALA A 15 3.68 17.05 17.93
CA ALA A 15 3.30 15.66 17.71
C ALA A 15 1.82 15.52 17.33
N ALA A 16 0.93 16.27 17.99
CA ALA A 16 -0.51 16.28 17.68
C ALA A 16 -0.78 16.84 16.28
N MET A 17 -0.09 17.90 15.87
CA MET A 17 -0.22 18.45 14.51
C MET A 17 0.25 17.47 13.44
N VAL A 18 1.39 16.80 13.65
CA VAL A 18 1.90 15.78 12.73
C VAL A 18 0.93 14.60 12.61
N ALA A 19 0.43 14.09 13.75
CA ALA A 19 -0.54 13.01 13.75
C ALA A 19 -1.85 13.43 13.05
N GLY A 20 -2.32 14.65 13.32
CA GLY A 20 -3.52 15.21 12.70
C GLY A 20 -3.38 15.37 11.19
N TRP A 21 -2.22 15.83 10.70
CA TRP A 21 -1.93 15.89 9.28
C TRP A 21 -1.95 14.50 8.66
N ASN A 22 -1.19 13.54 9.20
CA ASN A 22 -1.13 12.17 8.68
C ASN A 22 -2.52 11.52 8.56
N LEU A 23 -3.34 11.69 9.61
CA LEU A 23 -4.71 11.23 9.65
C LEU A 23 -5.54 11.87 8.53
N ALA A 24 -5.45 13.20 8.36
CA ALA A 24 -6.24 13.94 7.40
C ALA A 24 -5.81 13.74 5.94
N SER A 25 -4.50 13.60 5.66
CA SER A 25 -3.97 13.50 4.30
C SER A 25 -3.89 12.08 3.75
N VAL A 26 -3.82 11.06 4.60
CA VAL A 26 -3.62 9.67 4.15
C VAL A 26 -4.65 8.73 4.74
N THR A 27 -4.66 8.59 6.07
CA THR A 27 -5.42 7.51 6.73
C THR A 27 -6.92 7.65 6.51
N LEU A 28 -7.47 8.85 6.70
CA LEU A 28 -8.90 9.09 6.60
C LEU A 28 -9.43 9.04 5.15
N PRO A 29 -8.76 9.65 4.14
CA PRO A 29 -9.14 9.46 2.74
C PRO A 29 -9.18 7.99 2.32
N VAL A 30 -8.15 7.22 2.68
CA VAL A 30 -8.10 5.78 2.37
C VAL A 30 -9.20 5.02 3.09
N ALA A 31 -9.35 5.18 4.41
CA ALA A 31 -10.39 4.49 5.18
C ALA A 31 -11.79 4.74 4.60
N ARG A 32 -12.12 6.00 4.28
CA ARG A 32 -13.40 6.36 3.65
C ARG A 32 -13.60 5.70 2.29
N ALA A 33 -12.56 5.65 1.45
CA ALA A 33 -12.66 4.99 0.16
C ALA A 33 -12.88 3.48 0.28
N LEU A 34 -12.26 2.84 1.27
CA LEU A 34 -12.44 1.42 1.53
C LEU A 34 -13.83 1.10 2.12
N ASP A 35 -14.34 1.95 3.01
CA ASP A 35 -15.66 1.77 3.64
C ASP A 35 -16.83 1.90 2.63
N GLN A 36 -16.60 2.51 1.47
CA GLN A 36 -17.61 2.63 0.41
C GLN A 36 -17.91 1.31 -0.33
N ASP A 37 -17.03 0.32 -0.22
CA ASP A 37 -17.17 -0.98 -0.90
C ASP A 37 -17.29 -2.11 0.14
N PRO A 38 -18.51 -2.67 0.37
CA PRO A 38 -18.73 -3.73 1.35
C PRO A 38 -17.87 -4.99 1.14
N ALA A 39 -17.37 -5.23 -0.07
CA ALA A 39 -16.46 -6.33 -0.35
C ALA A 39 -15.10 -6.17 0.35
N ASN A 40 -14.77 -4.98 0.88
CA ASN A 40 -13.56 -4.76 1.68
C ASN A 40 -13.64 -5.26 3.11
N SER A 41 -14.83 -5.62 3.61
CA SER A 41 -15.01 -6.06 5.01
C SER A 41 -14.14 -7.25 5.43
N THR A 42 -13.58 -7.99 4.46
CA THR A 42 -12.67 -9.12 4.69
C THR A 42 -11.22 -8.71 4.94
N VAL A 43 -10.84 -7.45 4.71
CA VAL A 43 -9.45 -6.96 4.81
C VAL A 43 -9.38 -5.65 5.61
N HIS A 44 -8.45 -5.58 6.55
CA HIS A 44 -8.15 -4.38 7.31
C HIS A 44 -6.79 -3.82 6.91
N VAL A 45 -6.80 -2.67 6.23
CA VAL A 45 -5.62 -1.92 5.79
C VAL A 45 -5.57 -0.56 6.44
N VAL A 46 -4.37 -0.13 6.82
CA VAL A 46 -4.11 1.22 7.30
C VAL A 46 -3.04 1.85 6.41
N ALA A 47 -3.27 3.09 5.98
CA ALA A 47 -2.30 3.86 5.22
C ALA A 47 -1.80 5.05 6.04
N TYR A 48 -0.49 5.31 6.02
CA TYR A 48 0.14 6.40 6.76
C TYR A 48 1.47 6.82 6.12
N HIS A 49 1.93 8.06 6.37
CA HIS A 49 3.31 8.43 6.03
C HIS A 49 4.32 7.71 6.94
N ARG A 50 5.43 7.21 6.36
CA ARG A 50 6.48 6.53 7.13
C ARG A 50 7.04 7.44 8.22
N ALA A 51 7.26 6.87 9.41
CA ALA A 51 7.66 7.60 10.63
C ALA A 51 6.72 8.77 11.00
N LEU A 52 5.49 8.78 10.47
CA LEU A 52 4.48 9.84 10.57
C LEU A 52 4.87 11.21 9.98
N VAL A 53 6.13 11.43 9.60
CA VAL A 53 6.67 12.74 9.18
C VAL A 53 7.36 12.74 7.82
N LEU A 54 7.54 11.59 7.16
CA LEU A 54 8.22 11.52 5.86
C LEU A 54 7.19 11.61 4.71
N PRO A 55 6.89 12.80 4.17
CA PRO A 55 5.78 12.97 3.23
C PRO A 55 5.98 12.17 1.93
N GLY A 56 7.23 11.99 1.49
CA GLY A 56 7.55 11.26 0.26
C GLY A 56 7.42 9.73 0.35
N THR A 57 7.19 9.16 1.55
CA THR A 57 7.03 7.72 1.72
C THR A 57 5.67 7.37 2.30
N LEU A 58 4.82 6.75 1.49
CA LEU A 58 3.56 6.14 1.92
C LEU A 58 3.81 4.73 2.45
N VAL A 59 3.07 4.30 3.45
CA VAL A 59 2.96 2.90 3.86
C VAL A 59 1.52 2.45 3.64
N VAL A 60 1.33 1.32 2.97
CA VAL A 60 0.07 0.59 2.88
C VAL A 60 0.25 -0.71 3.65
N ASP A 61 -0.37 -0.77 4.84
CA ASP A 61 -0.11 -1.80 5.83
C ASP A 61 -1.33 -2.70 6.03
N VAL A 62 -1.20 -3.97 5.68
CA VAL A 62 -2.23 -4.98 5.93
C VAL A 62 -2.12 -5.43 7.38
N TRP A 63 -3.12 -5.12 8.20
CA TRP A 63 -3.14 -5.46 9.62
C TRP A 63 -3.86 -6.78 9.89
N GLY A 64 -4.85 -7.09 9.05
CA GLY A 64 -5.58 -8.34 9.13
C GLY A 64 -6.36 -8.63 7.86
N ALA A 65 -6.56 -9.90 7.62
CA ALA A 65 -7.45 -10.40 6.59
C ALA A 65 -8.20 -11.61 7.16
N GLN A 66 -9.49 -11.73 6.85
CA GLN A 66 -10.29 -12.88 7.24
C GLN A 66 -9.78 -14.15 6.54
N ARG A 67 -10.09 -15.33 7.06
CA ARG A 67 -9.68 -16.61 6.46
C ARG A 67 -10.21 -16.82 5.04
N THR A 68 -11.29 -16.14 4.69
CA THR A 68 -11.94 -16.15 3.38
C THR A 68 -11.38 -15.10 2.41
N ALA A 69 -10.52 -14.20 2.89
CA ALA A 69 -9.94 -13.15 2.06
C ALA A 69 -9.05 -13.75 0.98
N THR A 70 -9.24 -13.28 -0.25
CA THR A 70 -8.47 -13.72 -1.41
C THR A 70 -7.32 -12.75 -1.71
N PRO A 71 -6.30 -13.16 -2.49
CA PRO A 71 -5.33 -12.23 -3.07
C PRO A 71 -5.97 -11.01 -3.73
N LEU A 72 -7.10 -11.22 -4.42
CA LEU A 72 -7.79 -10.17 -5.15
C LEU A 72 -8.40 -9.11 -4.22
N ASP A 73 -8.85 -9.50 -3.02
CA ASP A 73 -9.41 -8.56 -2.05
C ASP A 73 -8.36 -7.56 -1.56
N VAL A 74 -7.17 -8.06 -1.19
CA VAL A 74 -6.08 -7.19 -0.72
C VAL A 74 -5.54 -6.31 -1.86
N LEU A 75 -5.44 -6.86 -3.07
CA LEU A 75 -5.02 -6.07 -4.23
C LEU A 75 -6.05 -5.03 -4.63
N ARG A 76 -7.35 -5.31 -4.53
CA ARG A 76 -8.42 -4.32 -4.74
C ARG A 76 -8.33 -3.19 -3.74
N VAL A 77 -8.14 -3.49 -2.45
CA VAL A 77 -7.91 -2.49 -1.40
C VAL A 77 -6.68 -1.62 -1.72
N LEU A 78 -5.59 -2.20 -2.22
CA LEU A 78 -4.41 -1.46 -2.67
C LEU A 78 -4.74 -0.48 -3.81
N LEU A 79 -5.50 -0.92 -4.81
CA LEU A 79 -5.92 -0.08 -5.95
C LEU A 79 -6.87 1.04 -5.51
N GLN A 80 -7.80 0.75 -4.60
CA GLN A 80 -8.71 1.75 -4.03
C GLN A 80 -7.96 2.78 -3.19
N ALA A 81 -6.98 2.35 -2.39
CA ALA A 81 -6.09 3.25 -1.67
C ALA A 81 -5.28 4.14 -2.64
N ALA A 82 -4.81 3.57 -3.75
CA ALA A 82 -4.11 4.32 -4.78
C ALA A 82 -5.00 5.37 -5.44
N ALA A 83 -6.25 5.02 -5.76
CA ALA A 83 -7.21 5.94 -6.37
C ALA A 83 -7.59 7.07 -5.40
N ALA A 84 -7.80 6.76 -4.11
CA ALA A 84 -8.10 7.73 -3.07
C ALA A 84 -6.97 8.75 -2.84
N LEU A 85 -5.74 8.39 -3.19
CA LEU A 85 -4.55 9.22 -3.01
C LEU A 85 -3.93 9.70 -4.33
N ASN A 86 -4.65 9.62 -5.47
CA ASN A 86 -4.05 9.88 -6.80
C ASN A 86 -3.57 11.34 -6.99
N GLU A 87 -4.12 12.27 -6.20
CA GLU A 87 -3.73 13.69 -6.20
C GLU A 87 -2.39 13.92 -5.49
N HIS A 88 -1.93 12.95 -4.70
CA HIS A 88 -0.64 12.99 -4.02
C HIS A 88 0.45 12.29 -4.84
N SER A 89 1.66 12.84 -4.77
CA SER A 89 2.85 12.21 -5.33
C SER A 89 3.72 11.69 -4.18
N TYR A 90 4.10 10.43 -4.29
CA TYR A 90 5.03 9.78 -3.38
C TYR A 90 6.27 9.36 -4.16
N ASP A 91 7.43 9.35 -3.53
CA ASP A 91 8.64 8.76 -4.09
C ASP A 91 8.55 7.24 -4.01
N THR A 92 8.06 6.76 -2.87
CA THR A 92 8.07 5.35 -2.48
C THR A 92 6.78 4.99 -1.76
N VAL A 93 6.22 3.83 -2.09
CA VAL A 93 5.14 3.20 -1.34
C VAL A 93 5.65 1.90 -0.75
N VAL A 94 5.60 1.76 0.56
CA VAL A 94 5.98 0.55 1.28
C VAL A 94 4.75 -0.32 1.44
N LEU A 95 4.83 -1.55 0.96
CA LEU A 95 3.83 -2.59 1.22
C LEU A 95 4.24 -3.29 2.51
N ALA A 96 3.45 -3.12 3.56
CA ALA A 96 3.73 -3.67 4.89
C ALA A 96 2.67 -4.68 5.32
N TYR A 97 3.04 -5.53 6.28
CA TYR A 97 2.13 -6.42 6.99
C TYR A 97 2.37 -6.30 8.49
N ARG A 98 1.36 -5.81 9.22
CA ARG A 98 1.40 -5.56 10.66
C ARG A 98 2.63 -4.73 11.08
N GLY A 99 2.90 -3.68 10.34
CA GLY A 99 4.01 -2.76 10.58
C GLY A 99 5.37 -3.25 10.06
N ALA A 100 5.49 -4.50 9.59
CA ALA A 100 6.72 -5.01 9.00
C ALA A 100 6.75 -4.72 7.48
N PRO A 101 7.72 -3.94 6.96
CA PRO A 101 7.90 -3.74 5.53
C PRO A 101 8.19 -5.07 4.82
N ARG A 102 7.57 -5.30 3.67
CA ARG A 102 7.79 -6.51 2.85
C ARG A 102 8.31 -6.17 1.47
N PHE A 103 7.73 -5.14 0.86
CA PHE A 103 8.10 -4.70 -0.48
C PHE A 103 8.03 -3.19 -0.63
N ILE A 104 8.62 -2.73 -1.72
CA ILE A 104 8.57 -1.35 -2.17
C ILE A 104 7.90 -1.29 -3.54
N LEU A 105 7.06 -0.28 -3.74
CA LEU A 105 6.51 0.09 -5.02
C LEU A 105 6.95 1.53 -5.34
N PRO A 106 7.42 1.82 -6.58
CA PRO A 106 7.69 3.18 -6.98
C PRO A 106 6.41 4.03 -6.90
N GLY A 107 6.49 5.21 -6.29
CA GLY A 107 5.27 6.00 -6.06
C GLY A 107 4.62 6.53 -7.34
N PHE A 108 5.39 6.74 -8.42
CA PHE A 108 4.82 7.04 -9.74
C PHE A 108 3.92 5.90 -10.26
N TYR A 109 4.31 4.64 -10.03
CA TYR A 109 3.54 3.48 -10.46
C TYR A 109 2.31 3.28 -9.60
N PHE A 110 2.42 3.52 -8.29
CA PHE A 110 1.25 3.55 -7.40
C PHE A 110 0.22 4.60 -7.85
N ARG A 111 0.68 5.80 -8.20
CA ARG A 111 -0.20 6.86 -8.73
C ARG A 111 -0.86 6.44 -10.05
N GLN A 112 -0.10 5.80 -10.95
CA GLN A 112 -0.63 5.27 -12.20
C GLN A 112 -1.74 4.24 -11.96
N LEU A 113 -1.52 3.28 -11.05
CA LEU A 113 -2.54 2.30 -10.65
C LEU A 113 -3.82 2.98 -10.14
N GLY A 114 -3.67 4.00 -9.29
CA GLY A 114 -4.80 4.76 -8.76
C GLY A 114 -5.58 5.52 -9.84
N HIS A 115 -4.86 6.15 -10.77
CA HIS A 115 -5.47 6.81 -11.92
C HIS A 115 -6.25 5.83 -12.79
N ASP A 116 -5.60 4.75 -13.23
CA ASP A 116 -6.20 3.76 -14.14
C ASP A 116 -7.39 3.04 -13.51
N TYR A 117 -7.28 2.67 -12.23
CA TYR A 117 -8.40 2.10 -11.49
C TYR A 117 -9.57 3.08 -11.38
N GLY A 118 -9.30 4.36 -11.09
CA GLY A 118 -10.31 5.41 -11.04
C GLY A 118 -10.99 5.70 -12.39
N GLN A 119 -10.32 5.42 -13.52
CA GLN A 119 -10.90 5.46 -14.87
C GLN A 119 -11.72 4.21 -15.22
N GLY A 120 -11.88 3.26 -14.28
CA GLY A 120 -12.66 2.05 -14.49
C GLY A 120 -11.91 0.93 -15.22
N GLN A 121 -10.56 0.96 -15.25
CA GLN A 121 -9.81 -0.17 -15.78
C GLN A 121 -10.07 -1.44 -14.97
N ASN A 122 -10.11 -2.58 -15.68
CA ASN A 122 -10.38 -3.87 -15.07
C ASN A 122 -9.24 -4.27 -14.12
N ILE A 123 -9.58 -4.71 -12.90
CA ILE A 123 -8.63 -5.10 -11.85
C ILE A 123 -7.63 -6.15 -12.35
N ALA A 124 -8.06 -7.16 -13.11
CA ALA A 124 -7.17 -8.21 -13.62
C ALA A 124 -6.08 -7.64 -14.55
N THR A 125 -6.40 -6.58 -15.30
CA THR A 125 -5.45 -5.90 -16.18
C THR A 125 -4.40 -5.12 -15.39
N LEU A 126 -4.79 -4.51 -14.27
CA LEU A 126 -3.90 -3.75 -13.40
C LEU A 126 -2.98 -4.65 -12.57
N ILE A 127 -3.53 -5.72 -12.00
CA ILE A 127 -2.76 -6.58 -11.08
C ILE A 127 -1.78 -7.50 -11.81
N ARG A 128 -2.04 -7.90 -13.06
CA ARG A 128 -1.14 -8.84 -13.78
C ARG A 128 0.27 -8.28 -14.00
N THR A 129 0.42 -6.96 -14.12
CA THR A 129 1.72 -6.30 -14.25
C THR A 129 2.22 -5.70 -12.93
N LEU A 130 1.49 -5.89 -11.83
CA LEU A 130 1.88 -5.33 -10.54
C LEU A 130 3.17 -5.98 -10.00
N PRO A 131 3.33 -7.32 -9.97
CA PRO A 131 4.54 -7.94 -9.41
C PRO A 131 5.85 -7.49 -10.06
N GLN A 132 5.92 -7.40 -11.39
CA GLN A 132 7.12 -6.94 -12.10
C GLN A 132 7.56 -5.49 -11.74
N ASN A 133 6.65 -4.68 -11.17
CA ASN A 133 6.96 -3.33 -10.71
C ASN A 133 7.27 -3.27 -9.20
N VAL A 134 7.09 -4.37 -8.49
CA VAL A 134 7.40 -4.49 -7.07
C VAL A 134 8.90 -4.71 -6.88
N ARG A 135 9.46 -4.04 -5.88
CA ARG A 135 10.87 -4.11 -5.49
C ARG A 135 11.03 -4.74 -4.11
N THR A 136 12.17 -5.39 -3.90
CA THR A 136 12.65 -5.80 -2.58
C THR A 136 13.04 -4.58 -1.75
N LEU A 137 13.23 -4.76 -0.44
CA LEU A 137 13.54 -3.65 0.47
C LEU A 137 14.92 -3.02 0.23
N ASP A 138 15.84 -3.75 -0.41
CA ASP A 138 17.14 -3.27 -0.90
C ASP A 138 17.04 -2.54 -2.26
N GLY A 139 15.84 -2.46 -2.84
CA GLY A 139 15.55 -1.75 -4.09
C GLY A 139 15.72 -2.57 -5.38
N GLY A 140 16.11 -3.84 -5.28
CA GLY A 140 16.14 -4.77 -6.40
C GLY A 140 14.74 -5.12 -6.94
N ALA A 141 14.66 -5.71 -8.14
CA ALA A 141 13.40 -6.23 -8.65
C ALA A 141 12.97 -7.45 -7.82
N ALA A 142 11.72 -7.47 -7.34
CA ALA A 142 11.21 -8.60 -6.54
C ALA A 142 10.71 -9.77 -7.40
N PHE A 143 10.40 -9.48 -8.67
CA PHE A 143 9.85 -10.42 -9.66
C PHE A 143 10.47 -10.12 -11.02
N GLU A 144 10.50 -11.13 -11.88
CA GLU A 144 11.01 -11.01 -13.24
C GLU A 144 9.98 -10.35 -14.17
N THR A 145 10.43 -9.88 -15.33
CA THR A 145 9.54 -9.46 -16.43
C THR A 145 9.48 -10.57 -17.46
N TRP A 146 8.27 -11.05 -17.75
CA TRP A 146 8.05 -12.16 -18.67
C TRP A 146 7.89 -11.67 -20.11
N THR A 147 8.59 -12.34 -21.03
CA THR A 147 8.49 -12.12 -22.48
C THR A 147 8.16 -13.44 -23.18
N GLY A 148 7.40 -13.40 -24.28
CA GLY A 148 7.05 -14.60 -25.06
C GLY A 148 5.60 -14.57 -25.56
N GLY A 149 5.01 -15.75 -25.76
CA GLY A 149 3.62 -15.89 -26.17
C GLY A 149 2.64 -15.43 -25.08
N MET A 150 1.54 -14.78 -25.48
CA MET A 150 0.58 -14.12 -24.58
C MET A 150 0.07 -15.03 -23.46
N LEU A 151 -0.27 -16.29 -23.77
CA LEU A 151 -0.78 -17.24 -22.79
C LEU A 151 0.28 -17.60 -21.73
N GLY A 152 1.53 -17.85 -22.16
CA GLY A 152 2.61 -18.18 -21.25
C GLY A 152 3.02 -17.01 -20.36
N VAL A 153 3.03 -15.78 -20.91
CA VAL A 153 3.29 -14.56 -20.13
C VAL A 153 2.21 -14.34 -19.08
N LEU A 154 0.94 -14.50 -19.45
CA LEU A 154 -0.19 -14.31 -18.53
C LEU A 154 -0.16 -15.34 -17.39
N ASP A 155 0.11 -16.61 -17.69
CA ASP A 155 0.20 -17.67 -16.68
C ASP A 155 1.27 -17.34 -15.62
N ARG A 156 2.46 -16.95 -16.07
CA ARG A 156 3.56 -16.54 -15.19
C ARG A 156 3.24 -15.30 -14.36
N GLN A 157 2.62 -14.28 -14.97
CA GLN A 157 2.17 -13.09 -14.26
C GLN A 157 1.17 -13.43 -13.16
N MET A 158 0.28 -14.39 -13.39
CA MET A 158 -0.68 -14.83 -12.37
C MET A 158 -0.05 -15.61 -11.24
N ASP A 159 0.97 -16.41 -11.52
CA ASP A 159 1.78 -17.05 -10.49
C ASP A 159 2.58 -16.06 -9.65
N ASP A 160 3.09 -14.99 -10.27
CA ASP A 160 3.74 -13.90 -9.54
C ASP A 160 2.75 -13.14 -8.66
N VAL A 161 1.52 -12.88 -9.11
CA VAL A 161 0.48 -12.26 -8.27
C VAL A 161 0.16 -13.10 -7.03
N LYS A 162 0.05 -14.42 -7.18
CA LYS A 162 -0.14 -15.34 -6.05
C LYS A 162 1.07 -15.30 -5.11
N THR A 163 2.27 -15.28 -5.67
CA THR A 163 3.53 -15.28 -4.91
C THR A 163 3.73 -13.98 -4.14
N LEU A 164 3.43 -12.84 -4.76
CA LEU A 164 3.40 -11.53 -4.11
C LEU A 164 2.44 -11.53 -2.93
N SER A 165 1.21 -12.01 -3.13
CA SER A 165 0.20 -12.03 -2.06
C SER A 165 0.64 -12.90 -0.88
N ARG A 166 1.25 -14.06 -1.16
CA ARG A 166 1.81 -14.93 -0.13
C ARG A 166 2.90 -14.22 0.69
N ARG A 167 3.89 -13.65 0.01
CA ARG A 167 5.04 -12.97 0.63
C ARG A 167 4.69 -11.64 1.28
N TRP A 168 3.63 -10.99 0.84
CA TRP A 168 3.21 -9.71 1.40
C TRP A 168 2.43 -9.91 2.70
N TRP A 169 1.36 -10.71 2.71
CA TRP A 169 0.42 -10.70 3.85
C TRP A 169 -0.05 -12.08 4.33
N MET A 170 0.11 -13.15 3.54
CA MET A 170 -0.36 -14.49 3.97
C MET A 170 0.68 -15.26 4.80
N ASP A 171 1.97 -14.97 4.63
CA ASP A 171 3.06 -15.62 5.39
C ASP A 171 3.67 -14.64 6.42
N PRO A 172 3.37 -14.80 7.71
CA PRO A 172 3.91 -13.96 8.77
C PRO A 172 5.45 -13.99 8.86
N HIS A 173 6.11 -15.06 8.39
CA HIS A 173 7.54 -15.32 8.62
C HIS A 173 8.44 -15.04 7.41
N SER A 174 7.88 -14.56 6.29
CA SER A 174 8.65 -14.30 5.06
C SER A 174 9.47 -12.99 5.13
N SER A 175 10.47 -12.91 6.00
CA SER A 175 11.45 -11.80 6.04
C SER A 175 12.49 -11.94 4.93
#